data_AF-A0A060ZGI9-F1
#
_entry.id   AF-A0A060ZGI9-F1
#
_cell.length_a   1.000
_cell.length_b   1.000
_cell.length_c   1.000
_cell.angle_alpha   90.00
_cell.angle_beta   90.00
_cell.angle_gamma   90.00
#
_symmetry.space_group_name_H-M   'P 1'
#
loop_
_entity.id
_entity.type
_entity.pdbx_description
1 polymer ?
#
loop_
_entity_poly.entity_id
_entity_poly.type
_entity_poly.pdbx_seq_one_letter_code
_entity_poly.pdbx_strand_id
1 'polypeptide(L)'
;MAKNAPGGPLRDDLSKLSGEELSRLGKDELIRWLRKTDNEKMYLMVEHGNMMKDVNRRLQVHLHEIRSLKEINQKLQDDNHELRELCCFLDDDRQKGKKLSREWQRFGRYTAGSMWKDVGVYHQKLKDLEANQDSVMRENLELKEIILMLDEERNGAGSRSSIDSQSSLTNLNGGTGTVRDVGDGSSTSSTGSAGSPDHHHNHVHKPNEGKIASLRRSMDDLSLASHIHLRIPNGLNGESI
;
A
#
# COMPACT_ATOMS: atom_id res chain seq x y z
N MET A 1 38.39 -103.58 -7.24
CA MET A 1 37.22 -102.83 -7.73
C MET A 1 36.37 -102.46 -6.53
N ALA A 2 36.17 -101.16 -6.34
CA ALA A 2 35.47 -100.56 -5.20
C ALA A 2 34.00 -101.00 -5.17
N LYS A 3 33.57 -101.56 -4.04
CA LYS A 3 32.15 -101.75 -3.74
C LYS A 3 31.63 -100.44 -3.15
N ASN A 4 31.09 -99.60 -4.03
CA ASN A 4 30.12 -98.58 -3.65
C ASN A 4 28.87 -99.28 -3.13
N ALA A 5 28.47 -98.98 -1.89
CA ALA A 5 27.19 -99.37 -1.32
C ALA A 5 26.44 -98.11 -0.88
N PRO A 6 25.11 -98.12 -0.95
CA PRO A 6 24.32 -97.04 -1.50
C PRO A 6 23.99 -95.98 -0.46
N GLY A 7 23.96 -94.72 -0.90
CA GLY A 7 23.25 -93.67 -0.20
C GLY A 7 21.78 -94.09 -0.06
N GLY A 8 21.42 -94.57 1.13
CA GLY A 8 20.03 -94.76 1.54
C GLY A 8 19.31 -93.41 1.65
N PRO A 9 17.98 -93.40 1.62
CA PRO A 9 17.19 -92.19 1.47
C PRO A 9 17.55 -91.23 2.60
N LEU A 10 17.93 -90.01 2.23
CA LEU A 10 18.09 -88.90 3.14
C LEU A 10 16.71 -88.70 3.82
N ARG A 11 16.51 -89.32 4.98
CA ARG A 11 15.25 -89.24 5.72
C ARG A 11 15.23 -87.87 6.40
N ASP A 12 14.90 -86.85 5.61
CA ASP A 12 15.04 -85.40 5.88
C ASP A 12 14.37 -84.85 7.14
N ASP A 13 13.73 -85.69 7.94
CA ASP A 13 13.04 -85.23 9.13
C ASP A 13 13.07 -86.29 10.25
N LEU A 14 14.01 -86.14 11.18
CA LEU A 14 14.12 -86.94 12.40
C LEU A 14 12.88 -86.80 13.29
N SER A 15 12.16 -85.67 13.20
CA SER A 15 10.91 -85.42 13.94
C SER A 15 9.78 -86.37 13.57
N LYS A 16 9.90 -87.04 12.41
CA LYS A 16 8.95 -88.03 11.88
C LYS A 16 9.39 -89.48 12.14
N LEU A 17 10.38 -89.74 13.00
CA LEU A 17 10.83 -91.08 13.41
C LEU A 17 10.24 -91.44 14.77
N SER A 18 9.78 -92.68 14.93
CA SER A 18 9.43 -93.26 16.24
C SER A 18 10.70 -93.46 17.08
N GLY A 19 10.59 -93.40 18.42
CA GLY A 19 11.71 -93.63 19.33
C GLY A 19 12.40 -95.00 19.17
N GLU A 20 11.67 -96.02 18.72
CA GLU A 20 12.22 -97.35 18.38
C GLU A 20 13.05 -97.35 17.08
N GLU A 21 12.66 -96.55 16.09
CA GLU A 21 13.40 -96.41 14.83
C GLU A 21 14.67 -95.57 15.05
N LEU A 22 14.59 -94.60 15.96
CA LEU A 22 15.70 -93.73 16.33
C LEU A 22 16.80 -94.49 17.09
N SER A 23 16.41 -95.47 17.90
CA SER A 23 17.34 -96.31 18.68
C SER A 23 18.02 -97.40 17.85
N ARG A 24 17.53 -97.68 16.64
CA ARG A 24 18.18 -98.57 15.65
C ARG A 24 19.30 -97.89 14.84
N LEU A 25 19.38 -96.55 14.86
CA LEU A 25 20.42 -95.80 14.16
C LEU A 25 21.75 -95.83 14.92
N GLY A 26 22.86 -95.82 14.19
CA GLY A 26 24.19 -95.74 14.78
C GLY A 26 24.49 -94.37 15.38
N LYS A 27 25.34 -94.31 16.41
CA LYS A 27 25.77 -93.03 17.04
C LYS A 27 26.26 -92.00 16.02
N ASP A 28 27.05 -92.42 15.04
CA ASP A 28 27.60 -91.52 14.02
C ASP A 28 26.53 -90.92 13.10
N GLU A 29 25.45 -91.65 12.83
CA GLU A 29 24.32 -91.15 12.04
C GLU A 29 23.52 -90.11 12.82
N LEU A 30 23.22 -90.37 14.11
CA LEU A 30 22.59 -89.36 14.97
C LEU A 30 23.45 -88.09 15.07
N ILE A 31 24.77 -88.21 15.21
CA ILE A 31 25.67 -87.05 15.29
C ILE A 31 25.66 -86.25 13.98
N ARG A 32 25.67 -86.91 12.82
CA ARG A 32 25.59 -86.21 11.52
C ARG A 32 24.27 -85.47 11.35
N TRP A 33 23.15 -86.09 11.74
CA TRP A 33 21.83 -85.46 11.69
C TRP A 33 21.71 -84.29 12.65
N LEU A 34 22.14 -84.45 13.91
CA LEU A 34 22.15 -83.37 14.88
C LEU A 34 22.92 -82.16 14.35
N ARG A 35 24.11 -82.39 13.78
CA ARG A 35 24.91 -81.31 13.16
C ARG A 35 24.21 -80.66 11.97
N LYS A 36 23.52 -81.44 11.11
CA LYS A 36 22.75 -80.91 9.97
C LYS A 36 21.61 -80.02 10.47
N THR A 37 20.80 -80.51 11.40
CA THR A 37 19.67 -79.77 11.98
C THR A 37 20.12 -78.52 12.76
N ASP A 38 21.22 -78.59 13.51
CA ASP A 38 21.79 -77.43 14.20
C ASP A 38 22.28 -76.38 13.20
N ASN A 39 22.91 -76.79 12.09
CA ASN A 39 23.32 -75.86 11.02
C ASN A 39 22.12 -75.22 10.33
N GLU A 40 21.06 -75.98 10.04
CA GLU A 40 19.81 -75.46 9.46
C GLU A 40 19.12 -74.47 10.41
N LYS A 41 19.04 -74.79 11.70
CA LYS A 41 18.53 -73.88 12.73
C LYS A 41 19.36 -72.60 12.82
N MET A 42 20.68 -72.72 12.80
CA MET A 42 21.59 -71.58 12.83
C MET A 42 21.41 -70.71 11.58
N TYR A 43 21.26 -71.32 10.40
CA TYR A 43 20.95 -70.61 9.15
C TYR A 43 19.61 -69.87 9.23
N LEU A 44 18.54 -70.53 9.67
CA LEU A 44 17.22 -69.90 9.85
C LEU A 44 17.24 -68.76 10.87
N MET A 45 18.02 -68.87 11.95
CA MET A 45 18.21 -67.77 12.89
C MET A 45 18.88 -66.55 12.24
N VAL A 46 19.89 -66.77 11.39
CA VAL A 46 20.56 -65.69 10.65
C VAL A 46 19.59 -65.04 9.67
N GLU A 47 18.85 -65.83 8.88
CA GLU A 47 17.86 -65.32 7.93
C GLU A 47 16.72 -64.55 8.61
N HIS A 48 16.19 -65.06 9.72
CA HIS A 48 15.21 -64.35 10.53
C HIS A 48 15.78 -63.02 11.07
N GLY A 49 17.04 -63.02 11.52
CA GLY A 49 17.73 -61.81 11.95
C GLY A 49 17.90 -60.79 10.82
N ASN A 50 18.20 -61.24 9.60
CA ASN A 50 18.29 -60.40 8.42
C ASN A 50 16.93 -59.81 8.02
N MET A 51 15.88 -60.62 8.04
CA MET A 51 14.51 -60.19 7.77
C MET A 51 14.05 -59.13 8.78
N MET A 52 14.33 -59.35 10.08
CA MET A 52 14.00 -58.37 11.12
C MET A 52 14.75 -57.05 10.94
N LYS A 53 16.02 -57.09 10.53
CA LYS A 53 16.79 -55.88 10.20
C LYS A 53 16.17 -55.13 9.02
N ASP A 54 15.70 -55.82 7.98
CA ASP A 54 15.06 -55.19 6.84
C ASP A 54 13.71 -54.55 7.20
N VAL A 55 12.88 -55.25 7.97
CA VAL A 55 11.62 -54.69 8.50
C VAL A 55 11.88 -53.43 9.31
N ASN A 56 12.85 -53.47 10.22
CA ASN A 56 13.22 -52.30 11.02
C ASN A 56 13.74 -51.15 10.15
N ARG A 57 14.54 -51.43 9.13
CA ARG A 57 15.04 -50.41 8.20
C ARG A 57 13.88 -49.74 7.45
N ARG A 58 12.94 -50.51 6.92
CA ARG A 58 11.76 -49.97 6.21
C ARG A 58 10.86 -49.15 7.15
N LEU A 59 10.66 -49.63 8.38
CA LEU A 59 9.90 -48.90 9.39
C LEU A 59 10.54 -47.54 9.69
N GLN A 60 11.87 -47.47 9.83
CA GLN A 60 12.57 -46.21 10.07
C GLN A 60 12.41 -45.21 8.92
N VAL A 61 12.44 -45.69 7.67
CA VAL A 61 12.18 -44.84 6.49
C VAL A 61 10.75 -44.29 6.54
N HIS A 62 9.74 -45.12 6.80
CA HIS A 62 8.35 -44.64 6.91
C HIS A 62 8.15 -43.67 8.08
N LEU A 63 8.81 -43.88 9.22
CA LEU A 63 8.77 -42.94 10.34
C LEU A 63 9.43 -41.60 10.01
N HIS A 64 10.47 -41.59 9.18
CA HIS A 64 11.07 -40.36 8.69
C HIS A 64 10.12 -39.62 7.74
N GLU A 65 9.51 -40.34 6.79
CA GLU A 65 8.55 -39.77 5.85
C GLU A 65 7.33 -39.16 6.57
N ILE A 66 6.78 -39.87 7.57
CA ILE A 66 5.66 -39.36 8.38
C ILE A 66 6.03 -38.05 9.08
N ARG A 67 7.28 -37.92 9.57
CA ARG A 67 7.75 -36.67 10.19
C ARG A 67 7.87 -35.55 9.17
N SER A 68 8.48 -35.82 8.01
CA SER A 68 8.62 -34.82 6.93
C SER A 68 7.26 -34.34 6.40
N LEU A 69 6.32 -35.26 6.18
CA LEU A 69 4.96 -34.91 5.75
C LEU A 69 4.22 -34.07 6.79
N LYS A 70 4.45 -34.31 8.09
CA LYS A 70 3.89 -33.46 9.16
C LYS A 70 4.45 -32.05 9.12
N GLU A 71 5.74 -31.88 8.88
CA GLU A 71 6.37 -30.56 8.75
C GLU A 71 5.83 -29.79 7.55
N ILE A 72 5.71 -30.45 6.38
CA ILE A 72 5.12 -29.84 5.18
C ILE A 72 3.66 -29.46 5.42
N ASN A 73 2.88 -30.33 6.07
CA ASN A 73 1.48 -30.04 6.38
C ASN A 73 1.34 -28.85 7.33
N GLN A 74 2.18 -28.77 8.37
CA GLN A 74 2.20 -27.62 9.28
C GLN A 74 2.48 -26.34 8.52
N LYS A 75 3.50 -26.33 7.66
CA LYS A 75 3.82 -25.16 6.83
C LYS A 75 2.63 -24.75 5.95
N LEU A 76 1.95 -25.70 5.31
CA LEU A 76 0.77 -25.41 4.50
C LEU A 76 -0.40 -24.86 5.33
N GLN A 77 -0.53 -25.28 6.59
CA GLN A 77 -1.53 -24.72 7.50
C GLN A 77 -1.20 -23.28 7.89
N ASP A 78 0.08 -23.00 8.18
CA ASP A 78 0.58 -21.66 8.49
C ASP A 78 0.37 -20.73 7.28
N ASP A 79 0.79 -21.15 6.08
CA ASP A 79 0.57 -20.41 4.82
C ASP A 79 -0.94 -20.18 4.57
N ASN A 80 -1.80 -21.18 4.85
CA ASN A 80 -3.26 -21.02 4.69
C ASN A 80 -3.83 -20.01 5.69
N HIS A 81 -3.29 -19.96 6.91
CA HIS A 81 -3.69 -18.99 7.91
C HIS A 81 -3.29 -17.57 7.49
N GLU A 82 -2.04 -17.37 7.07
CA GLU A 82 -1.55 -16.07 6.57
C GLU A 82 -2.36 -15.57 5.37
N LEU A 83 -2.73 -16.45 4.44
CA LEU A 83 -3.59 -16.10 3.31
C LEU A 83 -4.98 -15.62 3.76
N ARG A 84 -5.54 -16.19 4.84
CA ARG A 84 -6.83 -15.73 5.40
C ARG A 84 -6.68 -14.35 6.03
N GLU A 85 -5.60 -14.10 6.77
CA GLU A 85 -5.32 -12.77 7.34
C GLU A 85 -5.13 -11.71 6.24
N LEU A 86 -4.41 -12.06 5.17
CA LEU A 86 -4.22 -11.18 4.01
C LEU A 86 -5.56 -10.86 3.33
N CYS A 87 -6.44 -11.83 3.16
CA CYS A 87 -7.79 -11.58 2.63
C CYS A 87 -8.55 -10.56 3.48
N CYS A 88 -8.53 -10.70 4.82
CA CYS A 88 -9.15 -9.73 5.72
C CYS A 88 -8.56 -8.32 5.55
N PHE A 89 -7.23 -8.21 5.50
CA PHE A 89 -6.53 -6.94 5.29
C PHE A 89 -6.93 -6.26 3.96
N LEU A 90 -6.96 -7.03 2.86
CA LEU A 90 -7.34 -6.51 1.55
C LEU A 90 -8.81 -6.08 1.50
N ASP A 91 -9.69 -6.78 2.21
CA ASP A 91 -11.10 -6.38 2.31
C ASP A 91 -11.27 -5.07 3.06
N ASP A 92 -10.52 -4.86 4.15
CA ASP A 92 -10.51 -3.60 4.88
C ASP A 92 -10.00 -2.44 4.02
N ASP A 93 -8.90 -2.64 3.29
CA ASP A 93 -8.35 -1.63 2.39
C ASP A 93 -9.29 -1.32 1.22
N ARG A 94 -9.96 -2.33 0.67
CA ARG A 94 -11.03 -2.15 -0.32
C ARG A 94 -12.17 -1.29 0.24
N GLN A 95 -12.57 -1.50 1.50
CA GLN A 95 -13.60 -0.68 2.15
C GLN A 95 -13.12 0.76 2.40
N LYS A 96 -11.86 0.96 2.81
CA LYS A 96 -11.25 2.29 2.93
C LYS A 96 -11.23 3.02 1.58
N GLY A 97 -10.85 2.34 0.50
CA GLY A 97 -10.87 2.89 -0.86
C GLY A 97 -12.27 3.35 -1.29
N LYS A 98 -13.31 2.54 -1.00
CA LYS A 98 -14.71 2.93 -1.25
C LYS A 98 -15.13 4.17 -0.45
N LYS A 99 -14.76 4.26 0.82
CA LYS A 99 -15.05 5.43 1.66
C LYS A 99 -14.36 6.68 1.13
N LEU A 100 -13.06 6.58 0.81
CA LEU A 100 -12.29 7.67 0.24
C LEU A 100 -12.90 8.17 -1.08
N SER A 101 -13.27 7.26 -1.98
CA SER A 101 -13.91 7.63 -3.26
C SER A 101 -15.22 8.41 -3.05
N ARG A 102 -16.05 8.01 -2.07
CA ARG A 102 -17.29 8.73 -1.73
C ARG A 102 -17.01 10.12 -1.17
N GLU A 103 -16.03 10.26 -0.27
CA GLU A 103 -15.64 11.58 0.24
C GLU A 103 -15.06 12.46 -0.85
N TRP A 104 -14.24 11.90 -1.74
CA TRP A 104 -13.68 12.63 -2.87
C TRP A 104 -14.76 13.17 -3.80
N GLN A 105 -15.80 12.38 -4.09
CA GLN A 105 -16.95 12.83 -4.85
C GLN A 105 -17.75 13.92 -4.11
N ARG A 106 -17.92 13.81 -2.79
CA ARG A 106 -18.58 14.84 -1.98
C ARG A 106 -17.80 16.15 -2.03
N PHE A 107 -16.49 16.08 -1.80
CA PHE A 107 -15.57 17.20 -1.89
C PHE A 107 -15.65 17.85 -3.27
N GLY A 108 -15.55 17.06 -4.35
CA GLY A 108 -15.64 17.57 -5.71
C GLY A 108 -16.94 18.34 -5.98
N ARG A 109 -18.09 17.80 -5.56
CA ARG A 109 -19.39 18.49 -5.70
C ARG A 109 -19.45 19.78 -4.89
N TYR A 110 -18.98 19.75 -3.64
CA TYR A 110 -18.97 20.93 -2.77
C TYR A 110 -18.09 22.04 -3.35
N THR A 111 -16.85 21.73 -3.71
CA THR A 111 -15.89 22.69 -4.25
C THR A 111 -16.38 23.28 -5.56
N ALA A 112 -16.88 22.46 -6.49
CA ALA A 112 -17.49 22.96 -7.73
C ALA A 112 -18.66 23.92 -7.42
N GLY A 113 -19.58 23.51 -6.54
CA GLY A 113 -20.71 24.36 -6.14
C GLY A 113 -20.30 25.69 -5.49
N SER A 114 -19.24 25.69 -4.69
CA SER A 114 -18.67 26.92 -4.13
C SER A 114 -18.11 27.82 -5.22
N MET A 115 -17.30 27.27 -6.12
CA MET A 115 -16.71 28.04 -7.23
C MET A 115 -17.77 28.63 -8.15
N TRP A 116 -18.83 27.89 -8.48
CA TRP A 116 -19.94 28.41 -9.29
C TRP A 116 -20.64 29.60 -8.64
N LYS A 117 -20.81 29.58 -7.31
CA LYS A 117 -21.37 30.72 -6.57
C LYS A 117 -20.43 31.92 -6.63
N ASP A 118 -19.14 31.72 -6.36
CA ASP A 118 -18.15 32.80 -6.39
C ASP A 118 -18.06 33.44 -7.78
N VAL A 119 -17.99 32.62 -8.83
CA VAL A 119 -18.03 33.09 -10.23
C VAL A 119 -19.31 33.86 -10.52
N GLY A 120 -20.47 33.38 -10.05
CA GLY A 120 -21.75 34.08 -10.19
C GLY A 120 -21.74 35.47 -9.53
N VAL A 121 -21.17 35.57 -8.32
CA VAL A 121 -21.02 36.84 -7.60
C VAL A 121 -20.10 37.79 -8.36
N TYR A 122 -18.94 37.31 -8.84
CA TYR A 122 -18.02 38.16 -9.62
C TYR A 122 -18.62 38.61 -10.94
N HIS A 123 -19.35 37.73 -11.63
CA HIS A 123 -20.05 38.08 -12.87
C HIS A 123 -21.11 39.16 -12.64
N GLN A 124 -21.89 39.07 -11.55
CA GLN A 124 -22.86 40.11 -11.21
C GLN A 124 -22.16 41.44 -10.90
N LYS A 125 -21.08 41.41 -10.11
CA LYS A 125 -20.30 42.60 -9.80
C LYS A 125 -19.70 43.26 -11.05
N LEU A 126 -19.28 42.46 -12.04
CA LEU A 126 -18.80 42.97 -13.32
C LEU A 126 -19.89 43.76 -14.04
N LYS A 127 -21.10 43.19 -14.14
CA LYS A 127 -22.25 43.87 -14.77
C LYS A 127 -22.61 45.18 -14.07
N ASP A 128 -22.61 45.19 -12.74
CA ASP A 128 -22.92 46.39 -11.97
C ASP A 128 -21.88 47.49 -12.22
N LEU A 129 -20.59 47.13 -12.34
CA LEU A 129 -19.52 48.06 -12.69
C LEU A 129 -19.64 48.59 -14.13
N GLU A 130 -19.99 47.74 -15.10
CA GLU A 130 -20.25 48.14 -16.49
C GLU A 130 -21.41 49.14 -16.56
N ALA A 131 -22.53 48.85 -15.88
CA ALA A 131 -23.68 49.75 -15.85
C ALA A 131 -23.36 51.11 -15.19
N ASN A 132 -22.58 51.09 -14.10
CA ASN A 132 -22.12 52.31 -13.44
C ASN A 132 -21.20 53.13 -14.36
N GLN A 133 -20.30 52.47 -15.09
CA GLN A 133 -19.43 53.12 -16.07
C GLN A 133 -20.26 53.81 -17.15
N ASP A 134 -21.30 53.16 -17.68
CA ASP A 134 -22.21 53.76 -18.67
C ASP A 134 -22.98 54.95 -18.12
N SER A 135 -23.42 54.92 -16.85
CA SER A 135 -24.06 56.08 -16.20
C SER A 135 -23.09 57.26 -16.11
N VAL A 136 -21.89 57.02 -15.60
CA VAL A 136 -20.86 58.06 -15.45
C VAL A 136 -20.48 58.64 -16.82
N MET A 137 -20.40 57.82 -17.87
CA MET A 137 -20.13 58.31 -19.23
C MET A 137 -21.27 59.19 -19.76
N ARG A 138 -22.54 58.84 -19.52
CA ARG A 138 -23.69 59.68 -19.90
C ARG A 138 -23.70 61.00 -19.16
N GLU A 139 -23.54 60.98 -17.83
CA GLU A 139 -23.45 62.19 -17.02
C GLU A 139 -22.29 63.09 -17.47
N ASN A 140 -21.14 62.50 -17.82
CA ASN A 140 -20.02 63.26 -18.38
C ASN A 140 -20.33 63.89 -19.74
N LEU A 141 -21.13 63.22 -20.59
CA LEU A 141 -21.55 63.79 -21.88
C LEU A 141 -22.53 64.94 -21.69
N GLU A 142 -23.53 64.77 -20.82
CA GLU A 142 -24.49 65.82 -20.47
C GLU A 142 -23.77 67.06 -19.88
N LEU A 143 -22.80 66.85 -18.97
CA LEU A 143 -21.99 67.93 -18.43
C LEU A 143 -21.17 68.65 -19.51
N LYS A 144 -20.60 67.92 -20.47
CA LYS A 144 -19.87 68.52 -21.60
C LYS A 144 -20.79 69.36 -22.49
N GLU A 145 -22.01 68.91 -22.73
CA GLU A 145 -23.02 69.66 -23.49
C GLU A 145 -23.44 70.95 -22.77
N ILE A 146 -23.68 70.89 -21.45
CA ILE A 146 -23.98 72.07 -20.64
C ILE A 146 -22.85 73.10 -20.70
N ILE A 147 -21.59 72.65 -20.56
CA ILE A 147 -20.42 73.54 -20.66
C ILE A 147 -20.38 74.23 -22.04
N LEU A 148 -20.63 73.48 -23.11
CA LEU A 148 -20.63 74.02 -24.47
C LEU A 148 -21.71 75.09 -24.66
N MET A 149 -22.94 74.86 -24.17
CA MET A 149 -24.00 75.86 -24.21
C MET A 149 -23.64 77.13 -23.41
N LEU A 150 -23.06 76.98 -22.22
CA LEU A 150 -22.61 78.12 -21.41
C LEU A 150 -21.47 78.90 -22.07
N ASP A 151 -20.56 78.21 -22.76
CA ASP A 151 -19.49 78.84 -23.55
C ASP A 151 -20.03 79.62 -24.75
N GLU A 152 -21.05 79.08 -25.45
CA GLU A 152 -21.74 79.75 -26.55
C GLU A 152 -22.48 81.02 -26.09
N GLU A 153 -23.20 80.97 -24.97
CA GLU A 153 -23.88 82.14 -24.37
C GLU A 153 -22.90 83.24 -23.99
N ARG A 154 -21.75 82.89 -23.38
CA ARG A 154 -20.68 83.84 -23.05
C ARG A 154 -20.10 84.51 -24.29
N ASN A 155 -20.04 83.80 -25.41
CA ASN A 155 -19.41 84.29 -26.64
C ASN A 155 -20.41 85.03 -27.58
N GLY A 156 -21.73 84.76 -27.48
CA GLY A 156 -22.79 85.31 -28.34
C GLY A 156 -23.43 86.63 -27.88
N ALA A 157 -23.37 86.96 -26.59
CA ALA A 157 -23.88 88.22 -26.06
C ALA A 157 -22.73 89.18 -25.69
N GLY A 158 -22.19 89.87 -26.70
CA GLY A 158 -21.24 90.97 -26.46
C GLY A 158 -19.83 90.50 -26.13
N SER A 159 -19.13 90.01 -27.16
CA SER A 159 -17.67 89.99 -27.21
C SER A 159 -17.09 91.40 -26.95
N ARG A 160 -16.85 91.74 -25.68
CA ARG A 160 -15.80 92.66 -25.26
C ARG A 160 -14.71 91.80 -24.64
N SER A 161 -13.80 91.34 -25.48
CA SER A 161 -12.54 90.74 -25.06
C SER A 161 -11.81 91.72 -24.15
N SER A 162 -11.89 91.54 -22.83
CA SER A 162 -10.89 92.13 -21.94
C SER A 162 -9.67 91.22 -21.94
N ILE A 163 -8.78 91.54 -22.87
CA ILE A 163 -7.37 91.16 -22.86
C ILE A 163 -6.70 91.71 -21.59
N ASP A 164 -6.90 91.09 -20.43
CA ASP A 164 -5.98 91.26 -19.29
C ASP A 164 -6.07 90.08 -18.32
N SER A 165 -5.32 89.03 -18.64
CA SER A 165 -4.71 88.12 -17.66
C SER A 165 -3.49 87.49 -18.33
N GLN A 166 -2.65 88.34 -18.94
CA GLN A 166 -1.31 88.01 -19.40
C GLN A 166 -0.31 88.58 -18.40
N SER A 167 -0.39 88.14 -17.15
CA SER A 167 0.66 88.42 -16.16
C SER A 167 0.52 87.50 -14.94
N SER A 168 1.05 86.27 -15.05
CA SER A 168 1.83 85.59 -13.99
C SER A 168 2.17 84.15 -14.40
N LEU A 169 2.73 83.95 -15.59
CA LEU A 169 3.37 82.69 -15.96
C LEU A 169 4.66 82.96 -16.73
N THR A 170 5.63 83.58 -16.06
CA THR A 170 7.05 83.43 -16.43
C THR A 170 7.95 83.71 -15.24
N ASN A 171 8.62 82.65 -14.80
CA ASN A 171 9.90 82.62 -14.10
C ASN A 171 9.96 83.05 -12.63
N LEU A 172 9.83 82.07 -11.73
CA LEU A 172 10.91 81.75 -10.79
C LEU A 172 11.05 80.23 -10.63
N ASN A 173 11.98 79.70 -11.40
CA ASN A 173 12.69 78.47 -11.15
C ASN A 173 13.37 78.55 -9.76
N GLY A 174 12.95 77.75 -8.78
CA GLY A 174 13.71 77.55 -7.55
C GLY A 174 12.89 77.06 -6.36
N GLY A 175 13.05 75.78 -6.00
CA GLY A 175 12.97 75.35 -4.60
C GLY A 175 11.71 74.59 -4.17
N THR A 176 11.88 73.29 -4.02
CA THR A 176 11.41 72.47 -2.88
C THR A 176 9.95 72.56 -2.44
N GLY A 177 9.20 71.47 -2.61
CA GLY A 177 7.97 71.26 -1.85
C GLY A 177 7.05 70.18 -2.40
N THR A 178 7.56 68.98 -2.69
CA THR A 178 6.70 67.80 -2.87
C THR A 178 6.01 67.49 -1.55
N VAL A 179 4.78 67.96 -1.35
CA VAL A 179 3.89 67.44 -0.30
C VAL A 179 3.42 66.07 -0.76
N ARG A 180 4.30 65.07 -0.55
CA ARG A 180 3.94 63.65 -0.56
C ARG A 180 3.78 63.25 0.90
N ASP A 181 2.53 63.17 1.34
CA ASP A 181 2.16 62.56 2.61
C ASP A 181 2.28 61.04 2.45
N VAL A 182 3.38 60.48 2.96
CA VAL A 182 3.63 59.03 3.01
C VAL A 182 3.83 58.70 4.49
N GLY A 183 2.73 58.40 5.18
CA GLY A 183 2.74 57.94 6.56
C GLY A 183 2.81 56.43 6.65
N ASP A 184 3.99 55.89 6.96
CA ASP A 184 4.24 54.49 7.31
C ASP A 184 4.06 54.27 8.82
N GLY A 185 2.84 53.94 9.22
CA GLY A 185 2.55 53.60 10.62
C GLY A 185 3.04 52.20 11.00
N SER A 186 4.18 52.10 11.67
CA SER A 186 4.54 50.92 12.47
C SER A 186 5.44 51.27 13.66
N SER A 187 4.92 50.99 14.86
CA SER A 187 5.57 50.21 15.94
C SER A 187 5.10 50.66 17.34
N THR A 188 4.57 49.72 18.13
CA THR A 188 4.77 49.70 19.59
C THR A 188 5.02 48.27 20.09
N SER A 189 5.87 48.24 21.11
CA SER A 189 6.71 47.17 21.67
C SER A 189 5.97 46.25 22.65
N SER A 190 6.34 44.97 22.78
CA SER A 190 7.26 44.41 23.79
C SER A 190 6.85 44.54 25.27
N THR A 191 6.33 43.45 25.84
CA THR A 191 6.47 43.02 27.24
C THR A 191 6.67 41.50 27.17
N GLY A 192 7.53 40.80 27.91
CA GLY A 192 8.21 41.05 29.18
C GLY A 192 8.22 39.69 29.89
N SER A 193 9.41 39.14 30.11
CA SER A 193 9.69 37.75 30.53
C SER A 193 9.61 37.53 32.05
N ALA A 194 9.14 36.35 32.50
CA ALA A 194 9.43 35.69 33.80
C ALA A 194 8.67 34.33 33.82
N GLY A 195 9.15 33.18 34.28
CA GLY A 195 10.35 32.72 34.97
C GLY A 195 10.31 31.18 35.10
N SER A 196 11.44 30.59 35.51
CA SER A 196 11.78 29.15 35.52
C SER A 196 10.99 28.23 36.48
N PRO A 197 11.17 26.88 36.38
CA PRO A 197 10.28 25.85 36.95
C PRO A 197 10.80 25.22 38.26
N ASP A 198 9.91 24.59 39.06
CA ASP A 198 10.26 23.41 39.86
C ASP A 198 9.06 22.53 40.29
N HIS A 199 9.36 21.25 40.51
CA HIS A 199 8.45 20.11 40.67
C HIS A 199 7.72 19.99 42.04
N HIS A 200 6.48 19.45 42.07
CA HIS A 200 6.12 18.20 42.78
C HIS A 200 4.63 17.80 42.72
N HIS A 201 4.42 16.53 42.31
CA HIS A 201 3.43 15.51 42.69
C HIS A 201 1.89 15.62 42.49
N ASN A 202 1.41 14.56 41.79
CA ASN A 202 0.13 13.81 41.94
C ASN A 202 -1.14 14.49 41.37
N HIS A 203 -2.06 13.82 40.65
CA HIS A 203 -2.26 12.43 40.22
C HIS A 203 -3.43 12.44 39.19
N VAL A 204 -3.55 11.36 38.40
CA VAL A 204 -4.78 10.85 37.71
C VAL A 204 -5.10 11.33 36.26
N HIS A 205 -4.71 10.44 35.34
CA HIS A 205 -5.39 9.96 34.11
C HIS A 205 -5.63 10.87 32.89
N LYS A 206 -4.95 10.53 31.77
CA LYS A 206 -5.53 10.37 30.42
C LYS A 206 -4.57 9.64 29.44
N PRO A 207 -5.08 9.07 28.32
CA PRO A 207 -4.41 8.07 27.49
C PRO A 207 -3.45 8.66 26.44
N ASN A 208 -2.54 7.79 26.00
CA ASN A 208 -1.46 8.01 25.03
C ASN A 208 -2.00 8.20 23.60
N GLU A 209 -1.76 9.38 23.01
CA GLU A 209 -1.94 9.70 21.60
C GLU A 209 -0.61 9.66 20.83
N GLY A 210 -0.75 9.29 19.56
CA GLY A 210 0.32 9.00 18.62
C GLY A 210 1.24 10.17 18.30
N LYS A 211 2.50 9.81 18.10
CA LYS A 211 3.59 10.68 17.69
C LYS A 211 3.47 10.95 16.18
N ILE A 212 3.12 12.18 15.83
CA ILE A 212 3.18 12.70 14.47
C ILE A 212 4.64 13.09 14.19
N ALA A 213 5.25 12.50 13.16
CA ALA A 213 6.42 13.07 12.52
C ALA A 213 6.49 12.67 11.03
N SER A 214 6.48 13.71 10.19
CA SER A 214 6.90 13.72 8.78
C SER A 214 5.92 13.24 7.71
N LEU A 215 5.06 14.15 7.26
CA LEU A 215 4.50 14.16 5.90
C LEU A 215 4.99 15.42 5.17
N ARG A 216 6.23 15.36 4.67
CA ARG A 216 6.60 16.01 3.40
C ARG A 216 6.75 14.89 2.38
N ARG A 217 5.82 14.76 1.43
CA ARG A 217 6.05 14.02 0.18
C ARG A 217 5.53 14.86 -0.98
N SER A 218 6.39 15.05 -1.97
CA SER A 218 6.18 15.91 -3.13
C SER A 218 5.17 15.31 -4.10
N MET A 219 4.62 16.19 -4.93
CA MET A 219 3.45 15.99 -5.77
C MET A 219 3.86 15.70 -7.22
N ASP A 220 4.77 14.74 -7.45
CA ASP A 220 5.40 14.58 -8.78
C ASP A 220 5.21 13.20 -9.44
N ASP A 221 4.50 12.25 -8.83
CA ASP A 221 4.50 10.84 -9.31
C ASP A 221 3.24 10.37 -10.05
N LEU A 222 2.34 11.29 -10.45
CA LEU A 222 1.08 10.93 -11.14
C LEU A 222 1.20 10.85 -12.68
N SER A 223 2.35 11.20 -13.26
CA SER A 223 2.52 11.23 -14.72
C SER A 223 2.95 9.90 -15.33
N LEU A 224 3.35 8.89 -14.54
CA LEU A 224 3.85 7.62 -15.08
C LEU A 224 2.75 6.55 -15.27
N ALA A 225 1.60 6.71 -14.60
CA ALA A 225 0.52 5.73 -14.63
C ALA A 225 -0.30 5.73 -15.95
N SER A 226 -0.18 6.77 -16.78
CA SER A 226 -0.94 6.93 -18.03
C SER A 226 -0.34 6.20 -19.24
N HIS A 227 0.88 5.65 -19.16
CA HIS A 227 1.54 5.01 -20.31
C HIS A 227 1.50 3.47 -20.33
N ILE A 228 1.02 2.81 -19.27
CA ILE A 228 1.06 1.33 -19.20
C ILE A 228 -0.23 0.68 -19.76
N HIS A 229 -1.30 1.44 -20.02
CA HIS A 229 -2.59 0.87 -20.39
C HIS A 229 -2.85 0.70 -21.91
N LEU A 230 -1.86 0.89 -22.78
CA LEU A 230 -2.02 0.76 -24.24
C LEU A 230 -1.10 -0.28 -24.87
N ARG A 231 -1.21 -1.55 -24.46
CA ARG A 231 -0.79 -2.69 -25.30
C ARG A 231 -1.40 -4.01 -24.80
N ILE A 232 -2.60 -4.31 -25.28
CA ILE A 232 -3.10 -5.69 -25.36
C ILE A 232 -3.39 -5.94 -26.85
N PRO A 233 -2.66 -6.84 -27.54
CA PRO A 233 -3.04 -7.26 -28.87
C PRO A 233 -4.15 -8.30 -28.75
N ASN A 234 -5.33 -7.97 -29.28
CA ASN A 234 -6.40 -8.93 -29.53
C ASN A 234 -5.95 -9.88 -30.65
N GLY A 235 -6.02 -11.18 -30.38
CA GLY A 235 -5.92 -12.23 -31.37
C GLY A 235 -6.15 -13.59 -30.74
N LEU A 236 -7.27 -14.23 -31.05
CA LEU A 236 -7.32 -15.33 -32.00
C LEU A 236 -8.75 -15.87 -32.13
N ASN A 237 -9.10 -16.12 -33.39
CA ASN A 237 -10.42 -16.47 -33.90
C ASN A 237 -10.86 -17.85 -33.44
N GLY A 238 -12.17 -17.98 -33.17
CA GLY A 238 -12.84 -19.26 -33.18
C GLY A 238 -13.07 -19.71 -34.62
N GLU A 239 -12.58 -20.90 -34.97
CA GLU A 239 -13.09 -21.67 -36.10
C GLU A 239 -14.01 -22.77 -35.55
N SER A 240 -15.28 -22.67 -35.93
CA SER A 240 -16.19 -23.81 -36.02
C SER A 240 -16.05 -24.41 -37.42
N ILE A 241 -15.74 -25.70 -37.50
CA ILE A 241 -16.46 -26.80 -38.19
C ILE A 241 -15.74 -28.10 -37.85
#